data_AF-A0AAV6YNE1-F1
#
_entry.id   AF-A0AAV6YNE1-F1
#
_cell.length_a   1.000
_cell.length_b   1.000
_cell.length_c   1.000
_cell.angle_alpha   90.00
_cell.angle_beta   90.00
_cell.angle_gamma   90.00
#
_symmetry.space_group_name_H-M   'P 1'
#
loop_
_entity.id
_entity.type
_entity.pdbx_description
1 polymer ?
#
loop_
_entity_poly.entity_id
_entity_poly.type
_entity_poly.pdbx_seq_one_letter_code
_entity_poly.pdbx_strand_id
1 'polypeptide(L)'
;MRPSLYYLVPVLGGYAATSYYLLKHPHILQKRKRLAFHCRHISHRGGAGERIENTMEAFENAVAHHTDLLELDCHMTKDGRVVVSHDGNLLRQTGHNVNIRDVTYEELPQYKPSLEVTFFPGHMSTGTDRRIPLLEEVFQRYPDKPINVEIKEDSDELIKKVSELVRRYHRAEKTIWASTSDQVMKKCRKE
;
A
#
# COMPACT_ATOMS: atom_id res chain seq x y z
N MET A 1 -50.54 39.13 -3.32
CA MET A 1 -49.19 38.51 -3.30
C MET A 1 -49.07 37.67 -2.04
N ARG A 2 -48.62 36.41 -2.12
CA ARG A 2 -48.61 35.47 -0.97
C ARG A 2 -47.49 35.83 0.03
N PRO A 3 -47.79 36.07 1.32
CA PRO A 3 -46.81 36.52 2.33
C PRO A 3 -45.62 35.57 2.55
N SER A 4 -45.75 34.30 2.15
CA SER A 4 -44.70 33.29 2.28
C SER A 4 -43.46 33.58 1.44
N LEU A 5 -43.59 34.33 0.34
CA LEU A 5 -42.46 34.65 -0.55
C LEU A 5 -41.44 35.59 0.11
N TYR A 6 -41.88 36.48 1.00
CA TYR A 6 -41.02 37.43 1.71
C TYR A 6 -40.06 36.77 2.68
N TYR A 7 -40.39 35.59 3.20
CA TYR A 7 -39.50 34.81 4.08
C TYR A 7 -38.61 33.85 3.30
N LEU A 8 -39.05 33.42 2.11
CA LEU A 8 -38.33 32.43 1.30
C LEU A 8 -37.09 33.04 0.61
N VAL A 9 -37.22 34.27 0.11
CA VAL A 9 -36.10 35.00 -0.55
C VAL A 9 -34.90 35.24 0.39
N PRO A 10 -35.05 35.78 1.62
CA PRO A 10 -33.91 36.00 2.51
C PRO A 10 -33.30 34.69 3.03
N VAL A 11 -34.08 33.63 3.21
CA VAL A 11 -33.55 32.31 3.59
C VAL A 11 -32.69 31.73 2.47
N LEU A 12 -33.17 31.75 1.22
CA LEU A 12 -32.40 31.30 0.07
C LEU A 12 -31.17 32.19 -0.18
N GLY A 13 -31.31 33.50 -0.04
CA GLY A 13 -30.22 34.46 -0.17
C GLY A 13 -29.13 34.26 0.90
N GLY A 14 -29.54 34.08 2.15
CA GLY A 14 -28.62 33.79 3.26
C GLY A 14 -27.91 32.46 3.09
N TYR A 15 -28.62 31.41 2.66
CA TYR A 15 -28.01 30.12 2.33
C TYR A 15 -26.99 30.24 1.19
N ALA A 16 -27.35 30.93 0.09
CA ALA A 16 -26.47 31.09 -1.06
C ALA A 16 -25.22 31.92 -0.70
N ALA A 17 -25.37 33.02 0.04
CA ALA A 17 -24.26 33.86 0.49
C ALA A 17 -23.33 33.11 1.45
N THR A 18 -23.89 32.40 2.43
CA THR A 18 -23.12 31.60 3.39
C THR A 18 -22.40 30.45 2.67
N SER A 19 -23.07 29.74 1.76
CA SER A 19 -22.47 28.66 0.97
C SER A 19 -21.34 29.17 0.09
N TYR A 20 -21.53 30.31 -0.59
CA TYR A 20 -20.49 30.95 -1.39
C TYR A 20 -19.27 31.36 -0.55
N TYR A 21 -19.52 31.94 0.63
CA TYR A 21 -18.47 32.33 1.56
C TYR A 21 -17.66 31.11 2.05
N LEU A 22 -18.34 30.05 2.50
CA LEU A 22 -17.67 28.82 2.96
C LEU A 22 -16.95 28.08 1.83
N LEU A 23 -17.45 28.14 0.60
CA LEU A 23 -16.75 27.62 -0.58
C LEU A 23 -15.45 28.39 -0.90
N LYS A 24 -15.45 29.72 -0.73
CA LYS A 24 -14.26 30.57 -0.90
C LYS A 24 -13.28 30.47 0.27
N HIS A 25 -13.78 30.13 1.46
CA HIS A 25 -13.00 30.02 2.69
C HIS A 25 -13.13 28.62 3.32
N PRO A 26 -12.73 27.55 2.60
CA PRO A 26 -12.94 26.17 3.05
C PRO A 26 -12.22 25.86 4.38
N HIS A 27 -11.17 26.61 4.72
CA HIS A 27 -10.42 26.49 5.97
C HIS A 27 -11.24 26.84 7.23
N ILE A 28 -12.37 27.55 7.09
CA ILE A 28 -13.30 27.85 8.20
C ILE A 28 -13.95 26.57 8.71
N LEU A 29 -14.32 25.64 7.80
CA LEU A 29 -14.91 24.35 8.17
C LEU A 29 -13.87 23.24 8.24
N GLN A 30 -12.88 23.27 7.34
CA GLN A 30 -11.89 22.21 7.18
C GLN A 30 -10.57 22.62 7.84
N LYS A 31 -10.30 22.06 9.02
CA LYS A 31 -8.95 22.10 9.58
C LYS A 31 -8.00 21.39 8.60
N ARG A 32 -6.88 22.03 8.26
CA ARG A 32 -5.85 21.37 7.43
C ARG A 32 -5.43 20.07 8.11
N LYS A 33 -5.51 18.95 7.39
CA LYS A 33 -5.03 17.66 7.87
C LYS A 33 -3.52 17.76 8.11
N ARG A 34 -3.07 17.48 9.33
CA ARG A 34 -1.65 17.30 9.62
C ARG A 34 -1.26 15.91 9.12
N LEU A 35 -0.55 15.87 8.01
CA LEU A 35 -0.05 14.61 7.44
C LEU A 35 1.17 14.15 8.24
N ALA A 36 1.29 12.84 8.49
CA ALA A 36 2.49 12.26 9.12
C ALA A 36 3.73 12.43 8.23
N PHE A 37 3.53 12.36 6.91
CA PHE A 37 4.53 12.63 5.89
C PHE A 37 3.84 13.13 4.62
N HIS A 38 4.60 13.82 3.78
CA HIS A 38 4.14 14.27 2.47
C HIS A 38 4.39 13.16 1.44
N CYS A 39 3.39 12.84 0.63
CA CYS A 39 3.48 11.76 -0.35
C CYS A 39 2.80 12.21 -1.65
N ARG A 40 3.59 12.29 -2.73
CA ARG A 40 3.13 12.53 -4.11
C ARG A 40 3.43 11.36 -5.02
N HIS A 41 4.50 10.63 -4.75
CA HIS A 41 4.92 9.48 -5.54
C HIS A 41 4.93 8.21 -4.69
N ILE A 42 4.16 7.22 -5.14
CA ILE A 42 4.09 5.88 -4.54
C ILE A 42 4.63 4.89 -5.57
N SER A 43 5.69 4.17 -5.22
CA SER A 43 6.24 3.12 -6.08
C SER A 43 5.51 1.81 -5.82
N HIS A 44 4.46 1.56 -6.62
CA HIS A 44 3.65 0.33 -6.59
C HIS A 44 4.52 -0.91 -6.82
N ARG A 45 4.50 -1.83 -5.85
CA ARG A 45 5.36 -3.02 -5.71
C ARG A 45 6.85 -2.72 -5.84
N GLY A 46 7.26 -1.57 -5.31
CA GLY A 46 8.63 -1.06 -5.44
C GLY A 46 8.99 -0.52 -6.83
N GLY A 47 8.02 -0.23 -7.70
CA GLY A 47 8.29 0.23 -9.06
C GLY A 47 8.31 -0.91 -10.08
N ALA A 48 7.25 -1.73 -10.08
CA ALA A 48 7.12 -2.91 -10.95
C ALA A 48 7.26 -2.63 -12.46
N GLY A 49 7.11 -1.37 -12.90
CA GLY A 49 7.34 -0.94 -14.27
C GLY A 49 8.82 -0.87 -14.67
N GLU A 50 9.71 -0.73 -13.70
CA GLU A 50 11.13 -0.41 -13.88
C GLU A 50 12.02 -1.62 -13.57
N ARG A 51 11.65 -2.40 -12.55
CA ARG A 51 12.32 -3.63 -12.10
C ARG A 51 11.29 -4.70 -11.73
N ILE A 52 11.76 -5.94 -11.56
CA ILE A 52 10.89 -7.05 -11.15
C ILE A 52 10.21 -6.68 -9.83
N GLU A 53 8.88 -6.70 -9.83
CA GLU A 53 8.04 -6.29 -8.70
C GLU A 53 8.45 -6.96 -7.38
N ASN A 54 8.28 -6.24 -6.26
CA ASN A 54 8.46 -6.78 -4.91
C ASN A 54 9.85 -7.42 -4.64
N THR A 55 10.89 -6.99 -5.35
CA THR A 55 12.30 -7.38 -5.10
C THR A 55 13.06 -6.28 -4.36
N MET A 56 14.20 -6.62 -3.73
CA MET A 56 15.05 -5.59 -3.11
C MET A 56 15.60 -4.63 -4.16
N GLU A 57 15.95 -5.13 -5.35
CA GLU A 57 16.39 -4.29 -6.47
C GLU A 57 15.32 -3.28 -6.90
N ALA A 58 14.04 -3.66 -6.96
CA ALA A 58 12.97 -2.73 -7.25
C ALA A 58 12.88 -1.63 -6.18
N PHE A 59 12.87 -2.00 -4.90
CA PHE A 59 12.86 -1.02 -3.82
C PHE A 59 14.09 -0.10 -3.83
N GLU A 60 15.28 -0.62 -4.14
CA GLU A 60 16.51 0.15 -4.27
C GLU A 60 16.40 1.17 -5.40
N ASN A 61 15.93 0.72 -6.57
CA ASN A 61 15.70 1.57 -7.73
C ASN A 61 14.69 2.69 -7.42
N ALA A 62 13.56 2.36 -6.81
CA ALA A 62 12.52 3.33 -6.43
C ALA A 62 13.04 4.39 -5.44
N VAL A 63 13.84 3.98 -4.45
CA VAL A 63 14.46 4.92 -3.50
C VAL A 63 15.51 5.80 -4.18
N ALA A 64 16.32 5.24 -5.10
CA ALA A 64 17.26 6.00 -5.91
C ALA A 64 16.56 7.06 -6.78
N HIS A 65 15.33 6.78 -7.21
CA HIS A 65 14.45 7.73 -7.93
C HIS A 65 13.59 8.60 -7.00
N HIS A 66 13.97 8.74 -5.73
CA HIS A 66 13.33 9.63 -4.76
C HIS A 66 11.84 9.39 -4.55
N THR A 67 11.40 8.13 -4.60
CA THR A 67 10.01 7.79 -4.23
C THR A 67 9.69 8.27 -2.81
N ASP A 68 8.49 8.79 -2.59
CA ASP A 68 8.08 9.24 -1.26
C ASP A 68 7.72 8.04 -0.38
N LEU A 69 7.05 7.05 -0.97
CA LEU A 69 6.53 5.87 -0.29
C LEU A 69 6.73 4.62 -1.15
N LEU A 70 7.22 3.55 -0.52
CA LEU A 70 7.25 2.22 -1.12
C LEU A 70 5.92 1.53 -0.85
N GLU A 71 5.35 0.88 -1.86
CA GLU A 71 4.21 0.01 -1.69
C GLU A 71 4.63 -1.44 -1.97
N LEU A 72 4.10 -2.36 -1.16
CA LEU A 72 4.42 -3.77 -1.24
C LEU A 72 3.24 -4.64 -0.78
N ASP A 73 3.26 -5.90 -1.20
CA ASP A 73 2.24 -6.90 -0.94
C ASP A 73 2.78 -7.99 0.01
N CYS A 74 2.00 -8.40 1.01
CA CYS A 74 2.42 -9.43 1.97
C CYS A 74 1.56 -10.68 1.94
N HIS A 75 2.27 -11.83 2.00
CA HIS A 75 1.73 -13.17 2.27
C HIS A 75 2.57 -13.84 3.36
N MET A 76 2.10 -14.98 3.88
CA MET A 76 2.84 -15.78 4.83
C MET A 76 3.18 -17.17 4.27
N THR A 77 4.42 -17.59 4.50
CA THR A 77 4.89 -18.95 4.21
C THR A 77 4.38 -19.95 5.26
N LYS A 78 4.48 -21.25 4.95
CA LYS A 78 4.08 -22.35 5.83
C LYS A 78 4.79 -22.33 7.20
N ASP A 79 6.04 -21.87 7.23
CA ASP A 79 6.85 -21.72 8.44
C ASP A 79 6.66 -20.36 9.15
N GLY A 80 5.62 -19.60 8.76
CA GLY A 80 5.20 -18.39 9.47
C GLY A 80 6.04 -17.15 9.18
N ARG A 81 6.80 -17.15 8.08
CA ARG A 81 7.60 -15.99 7.65
C ARG A 81 6.82 -15.10 6.70
N VAL A 82 6.79 -13.81 7.00
CA VAL A 82 6.11 -12.80 6.17
C VAL A 82 7.00 -12.45 4.98
N VAL A 83 6.51 -12.76 3.78
CA VAL A 83 7.20 -12.53 2.52
C VAL A 83 6.50 -11.45 1.71
N VAL A 84 7.28 -10.83 0.82
CA VAL A 84 6.82 -9.74 -0.02
C VAL A 84 6.61 -10.22 -1.45
N SER A 85 5.35 -10.42 -1.84
CA SER A 85 4.95 -10.91 -3.15
C SER A 85 3.51 -10.52 -3.45
N HIS A 86 3.18 -10.23 -4.71
CA HIS A 86 1.81 -9.87 -5.06
C HIS A 86 0.87 -11.08 -5.06
N ASP A 87 1.26 -12.15 -5.75
CA ASP A 87 0.39 -13.32 -5.94
C ASP A 87 0.58 -14.32 -4.80
N GLY A 88 -0.53 -14.91 -4.33
CA GLY A 88 -0.45 -16.04 -3.40
C GLY A 88 0.00 -17.34 -4.07
N ASN A 89 -0.21 -17.47 -5.38
CA ASN A 89 0.29 -18.57 -6.21
C ASN A 89 1.40 -18.07 -7.14
N LEU A 90 2.52 -18.79 -7.17
CA LEU A 90 3.75 -18.34 -7.80
C LEU A 90 3.85 -18.66 -9.30
N LEU A 91 2.80 -19.18 -9.94
CA LEU A 91 2.84 -19.62 -11.33
C LEU A 91 3.22 -18.49 -12.30
N ARG A 92 2.60 -17.31 -12.14
CA ARG A 92 2.90 -16.14 -12.98
C ARG A 92 4.34 -15.69 -12.77
N GLN A 93 4.71 -15.47 -11.51
CA GLN A 93 5.94 -14.85 -11.08
C GLN A 93 7.18 -15.72 -11.28
N THR A 94 7.05 -17.03 -11.09
CA THR A 94 8.18 -17.98 -11.03
C THR A 94 8.08 -19.10 -12.05
N GLY A 95 6.87 -19.40 -12.56
CA GLY A 95 6.62 -20.54 -13.45
C GLY A 95 6.24 -21.83 -12.71
N HIS A 96 6.26 -21.83 -11.38
CA HIS A 96 5.90 -22.97 -10.56
C HIS A 96 4.49 -22.81 -9.98
N ASN A 97 3.63 -23.81 -10.18
CA ASN A 97 2.28 -23.82 -9.60
C ASN A 97 2.32 -24.21 -8.12
N VAL A 98 2.75 -23.26 -7.28
CA VAL A 98 2.95 -23.43 -5.84
C VAL A 98 2.32 -22.25 -5.12
N ASN A 99 1.58 -22.48 -4.03
CA ASN A 99 1.09 -21.41 -3.18
C ASN A 99 2.10 -21.11 -2.06
N ILE A 100 2.30 -19.83 -1.75
CA ILE A 100 3.23 -19.38 -0.70
C ILE A 100 2.89 -20.03 0.65
N ARG A 101 1.61 -20.08 1.02
CA ARG A 101 1.12 -20.70 2.27
C ARG A 101 1.42 -22.19 2.42
N ASP A 102 1.75 -22.88 1.33
CA ASP A 102 1.95 -24.33 1.31
C ASP A 102 3.44 -24.73 1.39
N VAL A 103 4.37 -23.76 1.33
CA VAL A 103 5.83 -23.99 1.33
C VAL A 103 6.56 -23.15 2.36
N THR A 104 7.71 -23.62 2.81
CA THR A 104 8.63 -22.87 3.67
C THR A 104 9.36 -21.79 2.88
N TYR A 105 9.96 -20.82 3.58
CA TYR A 105 10.72 -19.77 2.92
C TYR A 105 11.88 -20.30 2.06
N GLU A 106 12.59 -21.32 2.54
CA GLU A 106 13.73 -21.93 1.85
C GLU A 106 13.31 -22.68 0.57
N GLU A 107 12.05 -23.09 0.47
CA GLU A 107 11.47 -23.76 -0.69
C GLU A 107 10.94 -22.79 -1.76
N LEU A 108 10.94 -21.47 -1.48
CA LEU A 108 10.40 -20.49 -2.42
C LEU A 108 11.24 -20.42 -3.71
N PRO A 109 10.61 -20.58 -4.88
CA PRO A 109 11.30 -20.41 -6.15
C PRO A 109 11.66 -18.95 -6.41
N GLN A 110 12.66 -18.75 -7.27
CA GLN A 110 13.02 -17.43 -7.76
C GLN A 110 12.02 -16.94 -8.81
N TYR A 111 11.82 -15.61 -8.88
CA TYR A 111 11.13 -14.95 -9.98
C TYR A 111 11.71 -15.34 -11.35
N LYS A 112 10.94 -15.19 -12.42
CA LYS A 112 11.45 -15.23 -13.79
C LYS A 112 12.43 -14.06 -14.03
N PRO A 113 13.40 -14.18 -14.97
CA PRO A 113 14.33 -13.08 -15.28
C PRO A 113 13.64 -11.86 -15.94
N SER A 114 12.43 -12.07 -16.46
CA SER A 114 11.57 -11.02 -16.96
C SER A 114 10.13 -11.33 -16.57
N LEU A 115 9.38 -10.30 -16.21
CA LEU A 115 8.00 -10.41 -15.78
C LEU A 115 7.14 -9.35 -16.45
N GLU A 116 5.97 -9.75 -16.92
CA GLU A 116 5.01 -8.80 -17.47
C GLU A 116 4.40 -7.95 -16.36
N VAL A 117 4.29 -6.64 -16.62
CA VAL A 117 3.72 -5.68 -15.68
C VAL A 117 2.21 -5.79 -15.72
N THR A 118 1.63 -6.30 -14.63
CA THR A 118 0.20 -6.67 -14.57
C THR A 118 -0.79 -5.55 -14.89
N PHE A 119 -0.39 -4.29 -14.71
CA PHE A 119 -1.20 -3.10 -14.97
C PHE A 119 -0.76 -2.34 -16.24
N PHE A 120 0.19 -2.89 -16.99
CA PHE A 120 0.61 -2.37 -18.28
C PHE A 120 0.91 -3.53 -19.25
N PRO A 121 -0.14 -4.14 -19.84
CA PRO A 121 -0.01 -5.30 -20.72
C PRO A 121 0.98 -5.07 -21.87
N GLY A 122 1.80 -6.08 -22.17
CA GLY A 122 2.86 -6.01 -23.19
C GLY A 122 4.15 -5.32 -22.74
N HIS A 123 4.18 -4.71 -21.54
CA HIS A 123 5.40 -4.16 -20.96
C HIS A 123 6.05 -5.16 -20.02
N MET A 124 7.37 -5.34 -20.16
CA MET A 124 8.15 -6.29 -19.40
C MET A 124 9.13 -5.56 -18.48
N SER A 125 9.17 -5.94 -17.21
CA SER A 125 10.26 -5.56 -16.32
C SER A 125 11.33 -6.66 -16.26
N THR A 126 12.55 -6.26 -15.96
CA THR A 126 13.72 -7.13 -15.84
C THR A 126 14.52 -6.72 -14.60
N GLY A 127 15.38 -7.62 -14.13
CA GLY A 127 16.19 -7.41 -12.94
C GLY A 127 17.17 -8.56 -12.72
N THR A 128 18.19 -8.28 -11.94
CA THR A 128 19.18 -9.27 -11.48
C THR A 128 18.75 -9.93 -10.17
N ASP A 129 18.06 -9.20 -9.29
CA ASP A 129 17.43 -9.76 -8.10
C ASP A 129 16.15 -10.50 -8.50
N ARG A 130 16.08 -11.76 -8.08
CA ARG A 130 14.98 -12.66 -8.37
C ARG A 130 14.44 -13.33 -7.12
N ARG A 131 14.91 -12.94 -5.94
CA ARG A 131 14.49 -13.54 -4.68
C ARG A 131 13.22 -12.85 -4.17
N ILE A 132 12.32 -13.62 -3.60
CA ILE A 132 11.19 -13.09 -2.82
C ILE A 132 11.75 -12.62 -1.46
N PRO A 133 11.76 -11.31 -1.15
CA PRO A 133 12.31 -10.82 0.10
C PRO A 133 11.34 -11.04 1.25
N LEU A 134 11.88 -10.99 2.46
CA LEU A 134 11.08 -10.94 3.68
C LEU A 134 10.71 -9.50 3.99
N LEU A 135 9.54 -9.29 4.60
CA LEU A 135 9.14 -7.96 5.05
C LEU A 135 10.16 -7.35 6.03
N GLU A 136 10.73 -8.20 6.89
CA GLU A 136 11.76 -7.81 7.85
C GLU A 136 13.01 -7.23 7.16
N GLU A 137 13.44 -7.79 6.03
CA GLU A 137 14.61 -7.30 5.29
C GLU A 137 14.34 -5.92 4.69
N VAL A 138 13.13 -5.71 4.14
CA VAL A 138 12.71 -4.39 3.64
C VAL A 138 12.70 -3.37 4.78
N PHE A 139 12.19 -3.77 5.94
CA PHE A 139 12.14 -2.90 7.11
C PHE A 139 13.51 -2.51 7.65
N GLN A 140 14.44 -3.46 7.70
CA GLN A 140 15.84 -3.23 8.08
C GLN A 140 16.57 -2.33 7.07
N ARG A 141 16.34 -2.54 5.77
CA ARG A 141 17.01 -1.76 4.72
C ARG A 141 16.53 -0.32 4.68
N TYR A 142 15.24 -0.10 4.86
CA TYR A 142 14.62 1.21 4.74
C TYR A 142 13.95 1.63 6.05
N PRO A 143 14.71 1.90 7.12
CA PRO A 143 14.14 2.20 8.42
C PRO A 143 13.24 3.43 8.38
N ASP A 144 13.59 4.47 7.60
CA ASP A 144 12.91 5.77 7.61
C ASP A 144 11.96 6.02 6.44
N LYS A 145 11.95 5.14 5.44
CA LYS A 145 11.04 5.25 4.29
C LYS A 145 9.62 4.89 4.74
N PRO A 146 8.60 5.72 4.46
CA PRO A 146 7.22 5.29 4.59
C PRO A 146 6.91 4.10 3.67
N ILE A 147 6.16 3.14 4.20
CA ILE A 147 5.81 1.91 3.49
C ILE A 147 4.31 1.66 3.60
N ASN A 148 3.64 1.47 2.47
CA ASN A 148 2.29 0.91 2.41
C ASN A 148 2.39 -0.62 2.32
N VAL A 149 1.83 -1.31 3.31
CA VAL A 149 1.86 -2.76 3.44
C VAL A 149 0.46 -3.29 3.15
N GLU A 150 0.29 -3.91 1.98
CA GLU A 150 -0.96 -4.56 1.60
C GLU A 150 -1.00 -6.00 2.14
N ILE A 151 -2.05 -6.33 2.90
CA ILE A 151 -2.35 -7.70 3.34
C ILE A 151 -3.21 -8.38 2.29
N LYS A 152 -2.68 -9.42 1.64
CA LYS A 152 -3.31 -10.07 0.47
C LYS A 152 -4.22 -11.24 0.81
N GLU A 153 -4.16 -11.75 2.03
CA GLU A 153 -4.93 -12.91 2.49
C GLU A 153 -5.68 -12.62 3.80
N ASP A 154 -6.85 -13.24 3.97
CA ASP A 154 -7.62 -13.13 5.21
C ASP A 154 -7.06 -14.06 6.29
N SER A 155 -5.92 -13.67 6.86
CA SER A 155 -5.18 -14.43 7.87
C SER A 155 -4.90 -13.56 9.10
N ASP A 156 -5.52 -13.90 10.23
CA ASP A 156 -5.28 -13.22 11.51
C ASP A 156 -3.83 -13.38 11.98
N GLU A 157 -3.19 -14.49 11.64
CA GLU A 157 -1.79 -14.75 11.97
C GLU A 157 -0.85 -13.83 11.16
N LEU A 158 -1.07 -13.70 9.85
CA LEU A 158 -0.30 -12.76 9.02
C LEU A 158 -0.43 -11.32 9.55
N ILE A 159 -1.66 -10.88 9.84
CA ILE A 159 -1.92 -9.52 10.36
C ILE A 159 -1.15 -9.28 11.66
N LYS A 160 -1.20 -10.25 12.60
CA LYS A 160 -0.44 -10.17 13.86
C LYS A 160 1.06 -10.16 13.64
N LYS A 161 1.58 -11.00 12.74
CA LYS A 161 3.02 -11.02 12.42
C LYS A 161 3.50 -9.71 11.81
N VAL A 162 2.73 -9.11 10.90
CA VAL A 162 3.04 -7.77 10.37
C VAL A 162 3.00 -6.73 11.48
N SER A 163 1.99 -6.76 12.35
CA SER A 163 1.86 -5.86 13.51
C SER A 163 3.06 -5.96 14.46
N GLU A 164 3.49 -7.18 14.78
CA GLU A 164 4.70 -7.45 15.56
C GLU A 164 5.95 -6.86 14.91
N LEU A 165 6.12 -7.03 13.59
CA LEU A 165 7.24 -6.45 12.86
C LEU A 165 7.17 -4.90 12.87
N VAL A 166 6.00 -4.31 12.66
CA VAL A 166 5.82 -2.85 12.70
C VAL A 166 6.19 -2.28 14.06
N ARG A 167 5.80 -2.95 15.16
CA ARG A 167 6.16 -2.58 16.53
C ARG A 167 7.65 -2.77 16.80
N ARG A 168 8.21 -3.94 16.44
CA ARG A 168 9.64 -4.29 16.61
C ARG A 168 10.58 -3.30 15.92
N TYR A 169 10.22 -2.86 14.72
CA TYR A 169 11.00 -1.90 13.93
C TYR A 169 10.59 -0.44 14.15
N HIS A 170 9.79 -0.15 15.19
CA HIS A 170 9.39 1.19 15.61
C HIS A 170 8.87 2.08 14.47
N ARG A 171 8.01 1.52 13.60
CA ARG A 171 7.60 2.18 12.35
C ARG A 171 6.11 2.45 12.20
N ALA A 172 5.35 2.41 13.30
CA ALA A 172 3.89 2.64 13.30
C ALA A 172 3.47 3.95 12.61
N GLU A 173 4.20 5.06 12.81
CA GLU A 173 3.90 6.37 12.21
C GLU A 173 4.23 6.47 10.71
N LYS A 174 4.96 5.49 10.16
CA LYS A 174 5.44 5.45 8.77
C LYS A 174 5.02 4.18 8.03
N THR A 175 4.12 3.39 8.62
CA THR A 175 3.49 2.24 7.97
C THR A 175 2.03 2.55 7.71
N ILE A 176 1.61 2.40 6.45
CA ILE A 176 0.21 2.44 6.06
C ILE A 176 -0.26 1.01 5.86
N TRP A 177 -1.38 0.65 6.46
CA TRP A 177 -2.04 -0.62 6.20
C TRP A 177 -2.94 -0.52 4.98
N ALA A 178 -2.86 -1.49 4.09
CA ALA A 178 -3.73 -1.65 2.93
C ALA A 178 -4.27 -3.07 2.80
N SER A 179 -5.39 -3.20 2.11
CA SER A 179 -5.99 -4.45 1.64
C SER A 179 -7.16 -4.10 0.73
N THR A 180 -7.38 -4.92 -0.28
CA THR A 180 -8.57 -4.85 -1.15
C THR A 180 -9.84 -5.40 -0.48
N SER A 181 -9.70 -6.17 0.60
CA SER A 181 -10.80 -6.71 1.40
C SER A 181 -11.12 -5.79 2.59
N ASP A 182 -12.37 -5.32 2.66
CA ASP A 182 -12.89 -4.52 3.79
C ASP A 182 -12.84 -5.31 5.11
N GLN A 183 -13.10 -6.62 5.06
CA GLN A 183 -13.00 -7.50 6.23
C GLN A 183 -11.58 -7.54 6.78
N VAL A 184 -10.58 -7.71 5.91
CA VAL A 184 -9.16 -7.70 6.29
C VAL A 184 -8.77 -6.31 6.83
N MET A 185 -9.20 -5.23 6.18
CA MET A 185 -8.92 -3.87 6.67
C MET A 185 -9.51 -3.60 8.06
N LYS A 186 -10.69 -4.12 8.36
CA LYS A 186 -11.29 -4.03 9.71
C LYS A 186 -10.47 -4.78 10.76
N LYS A 187 -9.80 -5.87 10.39
CA LYS A 187 -8.88 -6.61 11.27
C LYS A 187 -7.59 -5.83 11.47
N CYS A 188 -6.96 -5.33 10.40
CA CYS A 188 -5.74 -4.51 10.49
C CYS A 188 -5.91 -3.26 11.36
N ARG A 189 -7.08 -2.60 11.31
CA ARG A 189 -7.37 -1.41 12.14
C ARG A 189 -7.40 -1.68 13.65
N LYS A 190 -7.47 -2.94 14.08
CA LYS A 190 -7.48 -3.32 15.50
C LYS A 190 -6.07 -3.54 16.07
N GLU A 191 -5.07 -3.63 15.20
CA GLU A 191 -3.65 -3.79 15.55
C GLU A 191 -2.95 -2.45 15.74
#